data_AF-A0A1X0QCY4-F1
#
_entry.id   AF-A0A1X0QCY4-F1
#
_cell.length_a   1.000
_cell.length_b   1.000
_cell.length_c   1.000
_cell.angle_alpha   90.00
_cell.angle_beta   90.00
_cell.angle_gamma   90.00
#
_symmetry.space_group_name_H-M   'P 1'
#
loop_
_entity.id
_entity.type
_entity.pdbx_description
1 polymer ?
#
loop_
_entity_poly.entity_id
_entity_poly.type
_entity_poly.pdbx_seq_one_letter_code
_entity_poly.pdbx_strand_id
1 'polypeptide(L)'
;MIYQIFERLRNIYKIKQLTRESILKISSVVNSSESTPLIIKYAKTKILEIENKAVNNITGQINSLLIPFIRGTKHNEIRRPKRFSKNVIDILNESFAKSDYPSYEEKIKLANLCLVTLRQVNSWFINKRNRMKKLHNKDFFDKY
;
A
#
# COMPACT_ATOMS: atom_id res chain seq x y z
N MET A 1 -0.85 23.30 7.28
CA MET A 1 0.34 22.84 6.53
C MET A 1 1.46 22.37 7.46
N ILE A 2 1.92 23.21 8.40
CA ILE A 2 2.98 22.89 9.38
C ILE A 2 2.63 21.67 10.26
N TYR A 3 1.41 21.58 10.78
CA TYR A 3 0.96 20.45 11.60
C TYR A 3 1.04 19.09 10.88
N GLN A 4 0.69 19.05 9.59
CA GLN A 4 0.80 17.83 8.78
C GLN A 4 2.26 17.41 8.54
N ILE A 5 3.18 18.36 8.50
CA ILE A 5 4.62 18.10 8.40
C ILE A 5 5.13 17.52 9.72
N PHE A 6 4.74 18.11 10.86
CA PHE A 6 5.12 17.59 12.19
C PHE A 6 4.61 16.17 12.45
N GLU A 7 3.36 15.88 12.11
CA GLU A 7 2.82 14.51 12.25
C GLU A 7 3.54 13.51 11.33
N ARG A 8 3.94 13.92 10.13
CA ARG A 8 4.78 13.08 9.24
C ARG A 8 6.16 12.83 9.83
N LEU A 9 6.82 13.86 10.39
CA LEU A 9 8.13 13.72 11.03
C LEU A 9 8.05 12.81 12.26
N ARG A 10 6.99 12.95 13.07
CA ARG A 10 6.72 12.06 14.21
C ARG A 10 6.53 10.60 13.77
N ASN A 11 5.82 10.36 12.67
CA ASN A 11 5.64 9.01 12.13
C ASN A 11 6.96 8.43 11.57
N ILE A 12 7.78 9.23 10.90
CA ILE A 12 9.12 8.83 10.45
C ILE A 12 10.00 8.45 11.64
N TYR A 13 9.97 9.23 12.72
CA TYR A 13 10.71 8.94 13.94
C TYR A 13 10.26 7.61 14.57
N LYS A 14 8.95 7.37 14.68
CA LYS A 14 8.39 6.10 15.17
C LYS A 14 8.85 4.90 14.33
N ILE A 15 8.80 5.02 13.00
CA ILE A 15 9.27 3.97 12.08
C ILE A 15 10.76 3.70 12.28
N LYS A 16 11.58 4.74 12.44
CA LYS A 16 13.03 4.60 12.70
C LYS A 16 13.30 3.84 14.00
N GLN A 17 12.55 4.13 15.07
CA GLN A 17 12.69 3.42 16.35
C GLN A 17 12.30 1.95 16.25
N LEU A 18 11.14 1.65 15.68
CA LEU A 18 10.67 0.27 15.47
C LEU A 18 11.63 -0.56 14.61
N THR A 19 12.23 0.07 13.59
CA THR A 19 13.22 -0.59 12.73
C THR A 19 14.48 -0.92 13.51
N ARG A 20 14.97 0.01 14.33
CA ARG A 20 16.15 -0.19 15.19
C ARG A 20 15.92 -1.32 16.20
N GLU A 21 14.77 -1.34 16.86
CA GLU A 21 14.38 -2.41 17.79
C GLU A 21 14.31 -3.78 17.11
N SER A 22 13.72 -3.83 15.91
CA SER A 22 13.63 -5.05 15.13
C SER A 22 15.00 -5.59 14.72
N ILE A 23 15.92 -4.70 14.30
CA ILE A 23 17.31 -5.07 13.96
C ILE A 23 18.05 -5.61 15.19
N LEU A 24 17.89 -4.97 16.34
CA LEU A 24 18.52 -5.44 17.59
C LEU A 24 18.01 -6.82 18.00
N LYS A 25 16.70 -7.06 17.87
CA LYS A 25 16.09 -8.37 18.15
C LYS A 25 16.54 -9.46 17.18
N ILE A 26 16.71 -9.14 15.90
CA ILE A 26 17.26 -10.08 14.92
C ILE A 26 18.72 -10.39 15.23
N SER A 27 19.52 -9.37 15.55
CA SER A 27 20.93 -9.53 15.90
C SER A 27 21.12 -10.42 17.13
N SER A 28 20.30 -10.24 18.18
CA SER A 28 20.38 -11.11 19.36
C SER A 28 20.02 -12.57 19.05
N VAL A 29 19.01 -12.81 18.23
CA VAL A 29 18.61 -14.17 17.79
C VAL A 29 19.67 -14.83 16.91
N VAL A 30 20.31 -14.07 16.02
CA VAL A 30 21.39 -14.55 15.15
C VAL A 30 22.64 -14.91 15.95
N ASN A 31 22.95 -14.13 17.00
CA ASN A 31 24.11 -14.38 17.86
C ASN A 31 23.89 -15.53 18.87
N SER A 32 22.64 -15.84 19.22
CA SER A 32 22.31 -16.94 20.15
C SER A 32 22.11 -18.28 19.46
N SER A 33 22.11 -18.32 18.13
CA SER A 33 22.07 -19.57 17.35
C SER A 33 23.44 -19.80 16.73
N GLU A 34 23.92 -21.04 16.69
CA GLU A 34 25.05 -21.47 15.85
C GLU A 34 24.66 -21.40 14.36
N SER A 35 24.20 -20.24 13.94
CA SER A 35 23.68 -19.99 12.61
C SER A 35 24.84 -20.01 11.63
N THR A 36 24.80 -20.98 10.71
CA THR A 36 25.83 -21.14 9.68
C THR A 36 26.05 -19.84 8.91
N PRO A 37 27.28 -19.55 8.43
CA PRO A 37 27.60 -18.31 7.69
C PRO A 37 26.65 -18.00 6.51
N LEU A 38 26.02 -19.02 5.95
CA LEU A 38 25.01 -18.92 4.90
C LEU A 38 23.72 -18.22 5.36
N ILE A 39 23.25 -18.51 6.57
CA ILE A 39 22.04 -17.89 7.15
C ILE A 39 22.29 -16.41 7.42
N ILE A 40 23.47 -16.07 7.95
CA ILE A 40 23.88 -14.68 8.18
C ILE A 40 23.96 -13.91 6.87
N LYS A 41 24.55 -14.50 5.82
CA LYS A 41 24.62 -13.92 4.48
C LYS A 41 23.22 -13.69 3.90
N TYR A 42 22.33 -14.68 4.02
CA TYR A 42 20.95 -14.57 3.56
C TYR A 42 20.19 -13.45 4.28
N ALA A 43 20.25 -13.40 5.62
CA ALA A 43 19.62 -12.34 6.41
C ALA A 43 20.11 -10.95 6.01
N LYS A 44 21.44 -10.77 5.83
CA LYS A 44 22.02 -9.50 5.35
C LYS A 44 21.49 -9.10 3.97
N THR A 45 21.41 -10.04 3.03
CA THR A 45 20.87 -9.75 1.68
C THR A 45 19.40 -9.34 1.72
N LYS A 46 18.59 -9.97 2.57
CA LYS A 46 17.17 -9.62 2.72
C LYS A 46 16.96 -8.29 3.41
N ILE A 47 17.77 -7.96 4.42
CA ILE A 47 17.75 -6.63 5.05
C ILE A 47 18.09 -5.56 4.02
N LEU A 48 19.14 -5.76 3.22
CA LEU A 48 19.54 -4.82 2.18
C LEU A 48 18.45 -4.63 1.11
N GLU A 49 17.77 -5.71 0.71
CA GLU A 49 16.64 -5.66 -0.23
C GLU A 49 15.48 -4.81 0.32
N ILE A 50 15.14 -5.00 1.60
CA ILE A 50 14.09 -4.23 2.29
C ILE A 50 14.48 -2.75 2.40
N GLU A 51 15.72 -2.44 2.77
CA GLU A 51 16.24 -1.07 2.85
C GLU A 51 16.17 -0.37 1.50
N ASN A 52 16.65 -1.01 0.43
CA ASN A 52 16.59 -0.47 -0.92
C ASN A 52 15.14 -0.19 -1.36
N LYS A 53 14.22 -1.10 -1.04
CA LYS A 53 12.80 -0.93 -1.36
C LYS A 53 12.18 0.25 -0.59
N ALA A 54 12.52 0.41 0.68
CA ALA A 54 12.06 1.52 1.51
C ALA A 54 12.59 2.86 0.98
N VAL A 55 13.91 2.94 0.70
CA VAL A 55 14.56 4.12 0.15
C VAL A 55 13.96 4.49 -1.20
N ASN A 56 13.80 3.55 -2.12
CA ASN A 56 13.20 3.81 -3.44
C ASN A 56 11.76 4.33 -3.34
N ASN A 57 10.97 3.80 -2.40
CA ASN A 57 9.61 4.28 -2.16
C ASN A 57 9.60 5.72 -1.62
N ILE A 58 10.45 6.02 -0.64
CA ILE A 58 10.60 7.37 -0.08
C ILE A 58 11.04 8.34 -1.17
N THR A 59 12.07 7.99 -1.95
CA THR A 59 12.57 8.78 -3.07
C THR A 59 11.48 9.05 -4.10
N GLY A 60 10.68 8.04 -4.47
CA GLY A 60 9.55 8.20 -5.38
C GLY A 60 8.48 9.15 -4.86
N GLN A 61 8.17 9.09 -3.55
CA GLN A 61 7.21 10.00 -2.93
C GLN A 61 7.75 11.43 -2.87
N ILE A 62 9.01 11.61 -2.45
CA ILE A 62 9.66 12.92 -2.40
C ILE A 62 9.73 13.54 -3.80
N ASN A 63 10.16 12.78 -4.81
CA ASN A 63 10.21 13.26 -6.19
C ASN A 63 8.83 13.65 -6.71
N SER A 64 7.79 12.86 -6.40
CA SER A 64 6.43 13.22 -6.79
C SER A 64 5.92 14.50 -6.14
N LEU A 65 6.39 14.80 -4.92
CA LEU A 65 6.03 16.01 -4.19
C LEU A 65 6.86 17.21 -4.64
N LEU A 66 8.18 17.07 -4.79
CA LEU A 66 9.11 18.19 -4.96
C LEU A 66 9.36 18.59 -6.41
N ILE A 67 9.43 17.63 -7.35
CA ILE A 67 9.75 17.92 -8.75
C ILE A 67 8.78 18.95 -9.37
N PRO A 68 7.46 18.91 -9.11
CA PRO A 68 6.54 19.92 -9.64
C PRO A 68 6.82 21.35 -9.15
N PHE A 69 7.30 21.52 -7.91
CA PHE A 69 7.65 22.83 -7.36
C PHE A 69 8.97 23.34 -7.94
N ILE A 70 9.98 22.47 -8.08
CA ILE A 70 11.29 22.82 -8.62
C ILE A 70 11.18 23.25 -10.10
N ARG A 71 10.29 22.61 -10.87
CA ARG A 71 10.12 22.88 -12.31
C ARG A 71 9.18 24.06 -12.62
N GLY A 72 8.67 24.77 -11.60
CA GLY A 72 7.73 25.88 -11.79
C GLY A 72 6.40 25.48 -12.46
N THR A 73 6.12 24.18 -12.55
CA THR A 73 4.87 23.69 -13.13
C THR A 73 3.75 23.95 -12.13
N LYS A 74 2.73 24.72 -12.52
CA LYS A 74 1.48 24.80 -11.76
C LYS A 74 1.04 23.37 -11.45
N HIS A 75 0.65 23.13 -10.20
CA HIS A 75 0.23 21.84 -9.68
C HIS A 75 -1.04 21.40 -10.41
N ASN A 76 -0.90 20.96 -11.66
CA ASN A 76 -1.95 20.24 -12.35
C ASN A 76 -2.06 18.93 -11.59
N GLU A 77 -3.06 18.91 -10.71
CA GLU A 77 -3.63 17.74 -10.06
C GLU A 77 -4.16 16.76 -11.12
N ILE A 78 -3.34 16.36 -12.08
CA ILE A 78 -3.46 15.04 -12.67
C ILE A 78 -2.95 14.08 -11.61
N ARG A 79 -3.70 14.00 -10.50
CA ARG A 79 -3.81 12.82 -9.65
C ARG A 79 -4.27 11.71 -10.59
N ARG A 80 -3.37 11.18 -11.41
CA ARG A 80 -3.64 9.94 -12.13
C ARG A 80 -4.03 8.97 -11.02
N PRO A 81 -5.27 8.46 -10.97
CA PRO A 81 -5.60 7.45 -9.98
C PRO A 81 -4.61 6.32 -10.24
N LYS A 82 -3.66 6.10 -9.32
CA LYS A 82 -2.80 4.93 -9.38
C LYS A 82 -3.76 3.75 -9.36
N ARG A 83 -3.89 3.07 -10.50
CA ARG A 83 -4.70 1.86 -10.59
C ARG A 83 -4.27 0.95 -9.44
N PHE A 84 -5.23 0.32 -8.79
CA PHE A 84 -4.89 -0.66 -7.77
C PHE A 84 -3.96 -1.72 -8.38
N SER A 85 -2.98 -2.16 -7.59
CA SER A 85 -2.13 -3.27 -7.99
C SER A 85 -2.98 -4.53 -8.17
N LYS A 86 -2.49 -5.48 -8.95
CA LYS A 86 -3.19 -6.76 -9.18
C LYS A 86 -3.56 -7.44 -7.86
N ASN A 87 -2.62 -7.50 -6.91
CA ASN A 87 -2.86 -8.07 -5.58
C ASN A 87 -4.03 -7.38 -4.84
N VAL A 88 -4.08 -6.05 -4.86
CA VAL A 88 -5.19 -5.30 -4.22
C VAL A 88 -6.51 -5.59 -4.93
N ILE A 89 -6.50 -5.71 -6.26
CA ILE A 89 -7.70 -6.05 -7.04
C ILE A 89 -8.18 -7.46 -6.68
N ASP A 90 -7.27 -8.43 -6.55
CA ASP A 90 -7.60 -9.82 -6.27
C ASP A 90 -8.24 -9.96 -4.86
N ILE A 91 -7.66 -9.32 -3.84
CA ILE A 91 -8.23 -9.27 -2.48
C ILE A 91 -9.65 -8.67 -2.48
N LEU A 92 -9.84 -7.54 -3.17
CA LEU A 92 -11.15 -6.88 -3.25
C LEU A 92 -12.17 -7.73 -4.02
N ASN A 93 -11.75 -8.45 -5.06
CA ASN A 93 -12.62 -9.37 -5.79
C ASN A 93 -13.03 -10.57 -4.95
N GLU A 94 -12.11 -11.16 -4.18
CA GLU A 94 -12.42 -12.28 -3.30
C GLU A 94 -13.46 -11.88 -2.24
N SER A 95 -13.28 -10.70 -1.62
CA SER A 95 -14.26 -10.16 -0.68
C SER A 95 -15.61 -9.89 -1.35
N PHE A 96 -15.61 -9.32 -2.56
CA PHE A 96 -16.84 -9.08 -3.34
C PHE A 96 -17.59 -10.36 -3.68
N ALA A 97 -16.88 -11.46 -3.96
CA ALA A 97 -17.50 -12.75 -4.25
C ALA A 97 -18.23 -13.33 -3.03
N LYS A 98 -17.80 -12.97 -1.81
CA LYS A 98 -18.48 -13.35 -0.55
C LYS A 98 -19.69 -12.46 -0.27
N SER A 99 -19.55 -11.14 -0.49
CA SER A 99 -20.64 -10.18 -0.35
C SER A 99 -20.35 -8.90 -1.15
N ASP A 100 -21.32 -8.47 -1.97
CA ASP A 100 -21.25 -7.23 -2.75
C ASP A 100 -21.55 -5.96 -1.93
N TYR A 101 -22.04 -6.15 -0.69
CA TYR A 101 -22.24 -5.13 0.34
C TYR A 101 -21.51 -5.52 1.63
N PRO A 102 -20.17 -5.42 1.68
CA PRO A 102 -19.42 -5.72 2.88
C PRO A 102 -19.79 -4.76 4.03
N SER A 103 -19.71 -5.28 5.26
CA SER A 103 -19.92 -4.48 6.47
C SER A 103 -18.87 -3.38 6.60
N TYR A 104 -19.11 -2.40 7.50
CA TYR A 104 -18.13 -1.36 7.80
C TYR A 104 -16.79 -1.93 8.29
N GLU A 105 -16.84 -2.94 9.16
CA GLU A 105 -15.67 -3.63 9.71
C GLU A 105 -14.86 -4.32 8.61
N GLU A 106 -15.51 -5.04 7.71
CA GLU A 106 -14.83 -5.69 6.58
C GLU A 106 -14.19 -4.66 5.65
N LYS A 107 -14.84 -3.52 5.41
CA LYS A 107 -14.25 -2.43 4.61
C LYS A 107 -13.01 -1.82 5.28
N ILE A 108 -13.01 -1.68 6.62
CA ILE A 108 -11.81 -1.25 7.36
C ILE A 108 -10.69 -2.28 7.22
N LYS A 109 -11.01 -3.56 7.41
CA LYS A 109 -10.05 -4.65 7.26
C LYS A 109 -9.41 -4.65 5.87
N LEU A 110 -10.21 -4.52 4.81
CA LEU A 110 -9.72 -4.42 3.43
C LEU A 110 -8.86 -3.17 3.21
N ALA A 111 -9.25 -2.03 3.76
CA ALA A 111 -8.47 -0.79 3.67
C ALA A 111 -7.07 -0.98 4.29
N ASN A 112 -7.02 -1.60 5.48
CA ASN A 112 -5.76 -1.89 6.17
C ASN A 112 -4.90 -2.91 5.41
N LEU A 113 -5.50 -4.02 4.96
CA LEU A 113 -4.79 -5.07 4.21
C LEU A 113 -4.22 -4.55 2.88
N CYS A 114 -4.98 -3.73 2.17
CA CYS A 114 -4.60 -3.22 0.86
C CYS A 114 -3.80 -1.91 0.92
N LEU A 115 -3.59 -1.35 2.11
CA LEU A 115 -2.97 -0.02 2.34
C LEU A 115 -3.63 1.09 1.49
N VAL A 116 -4.95 1.07 1.42
CA VAL A 116 -5.78 2.08 0.75
C VAL A 116 -6.75 2.71 1.74
N THR A 117 -7.34 3.84 1.38
CA THR A 117 -8.33 4.49 2.24
C THR A 117 -9.67 3.76 2.21
N LEU A 118 -10.43 3.84 3.31
CA LEU A 118 -11.81 3.35 3.37
C LEU A 118 -12.70 3.91 2.25
N ARG A 119 -12.50 5.20 1.88
CA ARG A 119 -13.19 5.84 0.76
C ARG A 119 -12.88 5.16 -0.58
N GLN A 120 -11.63 4.77 -0.80
CA GLN A 120 -11.21 4.04 -2.00
C GLN A 120 -11.85 2.64 -2.06
N VAL A 121 -11.91 1.93 -0.94
CA VAL A 121 -12.65 0.65 -0.84
C VAL A 121 -14.12 0.85 -1.17
N ASN A 122 -14.80 1.80 -0.50
CA ASN A 122 -16.21 2.10 -0.77
C ASN A 122 -16.48 2.41 -2.25
N SER A 123 -15.65 3.27 -2.85
CA SER A 123 -15.78 3.65 -4.26
C SER A 123 -15.57 2.44 -5.20
N TRP A 124 -14.64 1.55 -4.86
CA TRP A 124 -14.39 0.34 -5.64
C TRP A 124 -15.62 -0.59 -5.64
N PHE A 125 -16.24 -0.82 -4.48
CA PHE A 125 -17.45 -1.66 -4.38
C PHE A 125 -18.64 -1.06 -5.14
N ILE A 126 -18.86 0.26 -5.04
CA ILE A 126 -19.90 0.97 -5.83
C ILE A 126 -19.66 0.77 -7.33
N ASN A 127 -18.41 1.00 -7.79
CA ASN A 127 -18.05 0.87 -9.19
C ASN A 127 -18.16 -0.58 -9.68
N LYS A 128 -17.75 -1.56 -8.87
CA LYS A 128 -17.85 -2.98 -9.19
C LYS A 128 -19.31 -3.39 -9.39
N ARG A 129 -20.23 -3.03 -8.49
CA ARG A 129 -21.67 -3.29 -8.64
C ARG A 129 -22.24 -2.64 -9.91
N ASN A 130 -21.88 -1.39 -10.20
CA ASN A 130 -22.34 -0.71 -11.41
C ASN A 130 -21.84 -1.39 -12.69
N ARG A 131 -20.61 -1.93 -12.68
CA ARG A 131 -20.08 -2.72 -13.82
C ARG A 131 -20.84 -4.03 -14.00
N MET A 132 -21.14 -4.75 -12.91
CA MET A 132 -21.91 -6.01 -12.99
C MET A 132 -23.32 -5.77 -13.51
N LYS A 133 -24.01 -4.72 -13.04
CA LYS A 133 -25.34 -4.33 -13.56
C LYS A 133 -25.31 -4.03 -15.07
N LYS A 134 -24.28 -3.31 -15.54
CA LYS A 134 -24.12 -3.00 -16.96
C LYS A 134 -23.83 -4.23 -17.82
N LEU A 135 -23.04 -5.19 -17.30
CA LEU A 135 -22.78 -6.46 -18.00
C LEU A 135 -24.08 -7.26 -18.16
N HIS A 136 -24.85 -7.43 -17.07
CA HIS A 136 -26.12 -8.14 -17.14
C HIS A 136 -27.12 -7.49 -18.11
N ASN A 137 -27.21 -6.16 -18.12
CA ASN A 137 -28.08 -5.47 -19.07
C ASN A 137 -27.60 -5.63 -20.51
N LYS A 138 -26.30 -5.61 -20.76
CA LYS A 138 -25.74 -5.84 -22.09
C LYS A 138 -26.02 -7.26 -22.57
N ASP A 139 -25.78 -8.27 -21.73
CA ASP A 139 -26.05 -9.67 -22.05
C ASP A 139 -27.55 -9.92 -22.32
N PHE A 140 -28.42 -9.13 -21.68
CA PHE A 140 -29.85 -9.15 -21.98
C PHE A 140 -30.15 -8.60 -23.37
N PHE A 141 -29.60 -7.43 -23.75
CA PHE A 141 -29.86 -6.82 -25.06
C PHE A 141 -29.17 -7.54 -26.23
N ASP A 142 -28.01 -8.16 -26.03
CA ASP A 142 -27.31 -8.91 -27.09
C ASP A 142 -28.01 -10.26 -27.42
N LYS A 143 -29.01 -10.67 -26.63
CA LYS A 143 -29.76 -11.92 -26.79
C LYS A 143 -31.11 -11.75 -27.51
N TYR A 144 -31.54 -10.51 -27.78
CA TYR A 144 -32.79 -10.17 -28.46
C TYR A 144 -32.53 -9.22 -29.63
#